data_AF-A0A290ZDG1-F1
#
_entry.id   AF-A0A290ZDG1-F1
#
_cell.length_a   1.000
_cell.length_b   1.000
_cell.length_c   1.000
_cell.angle_alpha   90.00
_cell.angle_beta   90.00
_cell.angle_gamma   90.00
#
_symmetry.space_group_name_H-M   'P 1'
#
loop_
_entity.id
_entity.type
_entity.pdbx_description
1 polymer ?
#
loop_
_entity_poly.entity_id
_entity_poly.type
_entity_poly.pdbx_seq_one_letter_code
_entity_poly.pdbx_strand_id
1 'polypeptide(L)'
;MDHQTESAAQGVAYRSRELLPKELDAYTAAGGYDLRFLIRDIGYPEDPVCVSHHPGALAAHQDAGRLVLLRHRSGPADFAGGYNAGVVHARAALIDARTQGYPEHLPLLFTCEARPRSGPVDYLRGAAAVLGVERTWLAGQRDVVHLAQDEGAAGGFLLLDGGDPREGIALSRRPDGHIYPGRVRADLIDCHVPLSVFDRGTVLEQLAARLDLSREGVHEALLRARAGARACA
;
A
#
# COMPACT_ATOMS: atom_id res chain seq x y z
N MET A 1 -30.47 12.38 4.87
CA MET A 1 -29.86 12.13 3.56
C MET A 1 -29.11 10.83 3.72
N ASP A 2 -29.64 9.77 3.10
CA ASP A 2 -29.04 8.45 3.14
C ASP A 2 -27.70 8.53 2.39
N HIS A 3 -26.60 8.46 3.13
CA HIS A 3 -25.31 8.12 2.56
C HIS A 3 -25.45 6.69 2.05
N GLN A 4 -25.75 6.54 0.76
CA GLN A 4 -25.49 5.29 0.05
C GLN A 4 -24.00 5.00 0.24
N THR A 5 -23.69 4.13 1.18
CA THR A 5 -22.37 3.56 1.36
C THR A 5 -22.03 2.89 0.04
N GLU A 6 -21.18 3.54 -0.75
CA GLU A 6 -20.52 2.91 -1.88
C GLU A 6 -19.98 1.57 -1.35
N SER A 7 -20.38 0.45 -1.97
CA SER A 7 -20.01 -0.88 -1.49
C SER A 7 -18.50 -0.92 -1.28
N ALA A 8 -18.06 -1.09 -0.03
CA ALA A 8 -16.64 -1.16 0.33
C ALA A 8 -15.94 -2.16 -0.60
N ALA A 9 -14.96 -1.69 -1.37
CA ALA A 9 -14.23 -2.57 -2.27
C ALA A 9 -13.46 -3.60 -1.45
N GLN A 10 -13.42 -4.84 -1.94
CA GLN A 10 -12.76 -5.93 -1.26
C GLN A 10 -11.52 -6.35 -2.03
N GLY A 11 -10.52 -6.78 -1.28
CA GLY A 11 -9.26 -7.26 -1.84
C GLY A 11 -8.68 -8.38 -1.00
N VAL A 12 -7.52 -8.87 -1.43
CA VAL A 12 -6.85 -9.97 -0.73
C VAL A 12 -5.36 -9.78 -0.58
N ALA A 13 -4.84 -10.24 0.56
CA ALA A 13 -3.42 -10.48 0.75
C ALA A 13 -3.17 -11.99 0.88
N TYR A 14 -2.21 -12.53 0.15
CA TYR A 14 -1.85 -13.95 0.19
C TYR A 14 -0.34 -14.13 0.07
N ARG A 15 0.17 -15.27 0.56
CA ARG A 15 1.62 -15.53 0.63
C ARG A 15 2.04 -16.96 0.25
N SER A 16 1.13 -17.93 0.22
CA SER A 16 1.52 -19.34 0.04
C SER A 16 1.97 -19.71 -1.38
N ARG A 17 1.45 -19.02 -2.40
CA ARG A 17 1.89 -19.03 -3.80
C ARG A 17 1.26 -17.86 -4.53
N GLU A 18 1.74 -17.57 -5.74
CA GLU A 18 1.08 -16.62 -6.62
C GLU A 18 -0.28 -17.16 -7.10
N LEU A 19 -1.32 -16.33 -6.98
CA LEU A 19 -2.65 -16.63 -7.53
C LEU A 19 -2.72 -16.10 -8.96
N LEU A 20 -3.37 -16.85 -9.84
CA LEU A 20 -3.62 -16.40 -11.22
C LEU A 20 -4.94 -15.61 -11.29
N PRO A 21 -5.07 -14.63 -12.21
CA PRO A 21 -6.32 -13.89 -12.41
C PRO A 21 -7.55 -14.80 -12.53
N LYS A 22 -7.46 -15.86 -13.34
CA LYS A 22 -8.53 -16.85 -13.54
C LYS A 22 -9.00 -17.55 -12.27
N GLU A 23 -8.13 -17.69 -11.26
CA GLU A 23 -8.48 -18.35 -10.00
C GLU A 23 -9.28 -17.42 -9.10
N LEU A 24 -8.99 -16.12 -9.17
CA LEU A 24 -9.77 -15.07 -8.52
C LEU A 24 -11.12 -14.89 -9.23
N ASP A 25 -11.13 -14.87 -10.57
CA ASP A 25 -12.36 -14.78 -11.37
C ASP A 25 -13.30 -15.97 -11.08
N ALA A 26 -12.76 -17.19 -11.04
CA ALA A 26 -13.53 -18.39 -10.72
C ALA A 26 -14.08 -18.37 -9.29
N TYR A 27 -13.32 -17.83 -8.34
CA TYR A 27 -13.79 -17.65 -6.96
C TYR A 27 -14.99 -16.69 -6.90
N THR A 28 -14.89 -15.53 -7.55
CA THR A 28 -16.00 -14.56 -7.61
C THR A 28 -17.22 -15.17 -8.32
N ALA A 29 -17.02 -15.84 -9.46
CA ALA A 29 -18.10 -16.49 -10.21
C ALA A 29 -18.83 -17.60 -9.44
N ALA A 30 -18.14 -18.25 -8.48
CA ALA A 30 -18.73 -19.26 -7.60
C ALA A 30 -19.51 -18.65 -6.41
N GLY A 31 -19.77 -17.35 -6.41
CA GLY A 31 -20.48 -16.64 -5.32
C GLY A 31 -19.55 -16.13 -4.22
N GLY A 32 -18.24 -16.09 -4.47
CA GLY A 32 -17.28 -15.43 -3.60
C GLY A 32 -17.38 -13.90 -3.65
N TYR A 33 -16.54 -13.24 -2.85
CA TYR A 33 -16.40 -11.78 -2.84
C TYR A 33 -15.89 -11.22 -4.18
N ASP A 34 -16.28 -9.99 -4.52
CA ASP A 34 -15.74 -9.24 -5.66
C ASP A 34 -14.35 -8.67 -5.31
N LEU A 35 -13.30 -9.42 -5.61
CA LEU A 35 -11.91 -9.10 -5.27
C LEU A 35 -11.29 -8.14 -6.29
N ARG A 36 -11.41 -6.84 -6.03
CA ARG A 36 -10.99 -5.74 -6.92
C ARG A 36 -9.53 -5.31 -6.76
N PHE A 37 -8.91 -5.62 -5.63
CA PHE A 37 -7.51 -5.30 -5.40
C PHE A 37 -6.75 -6.41 -4.67
N LEU A 38 -5.43 -6.40 -4.80
CA LEU A 38 -4.51 -7.35 -4.19
C LEU A 38 -3.45 -6.61 -3.38
N ILE A 39 -2.96 -7.24 -2.32
CA ILE A 39 -1.74 -6.83 -1.62
C ILE A 39 -0.69 -7.92 -1.81
N ARG A 40 0.41 -7.58 -2.48
CA ARG A 40 1.51 -8.51 -2.77
C ARG A 40 2.82 -8.06 -2.16
N ASP A 41 3.63 -9.02 -1.74
CA ASP A 41 4.92 -8.73 -1.14
C ASP A 41 5.96 -8.33 -2.22
N ILE A 42 6.90 -7.44 -1.88
CA ILE A 42 7.94 -6.90 -2.77
C ILE A 42 9.25 -6.64 -2.01
N GLY A 43 10.38 -6.62 -2.72
CA GLY A 43 11.69 -6.16 -2.24
C GLY A 43 12.77 -7.24 -2.24
N TYR A 44 12.39 -8.50 -2.40
CA TYR A 44 13.29 -9.67 -2.38
C TYR A 44 12.90 -10.65 -3.51
N PRO A 45 13.36 -10.42 -4.76
CA PRO A 45 12.98 -11.24 -5.92
C PRO A 45 13.30 -12.74 -5.79
N GLU A 46 14.27 -13.08 -4.95
CA GLU A 46 14.64 -14.45 -4.62
C GLU A 46 13.63 -15.15 -3.68
N ASP A 47 12.80 -14.39 -2.96
CA ASP A 47 11.78 -14.91 -2.07
C ASP A 47 10.51 -15.26 -2.86
N PRO A 48 10.05 -16.53 -2.88
CA PRO A 48 8.86 -16.96 -3.62
C PRO A 48 7.56 -16.30 -3.16
N VAL A 49 7.56 -15.62 -2.01
CA VAL A 49 6.43 -14.84 -1.54
C VAL A 49 6.30 -13.49 -2.29
N CYS A 50 7.40 -12.92 -2.77
CA CYS A 50 7.41 -11.65 -3.50
C CYS A 50 6.84 -11.80 -4.91
N VAL A 51 6.07 -10.82 -5.37
CA VAL A 51 5.49 -10.86 -6.73
C VAL A 51 6.56 -10.84 -7.82
N SER A 52 7.71 -10.22 -7.56
CA SER A 52 8.86 -10.16 -8.46
C SER A 52 9.54 -11.50 -8.70
N HIS A 53 9.33 -12.48 -7.81
CA HIS A 53 9.73 -13.87 -8.03
C HIS A 53 8.93 -14.55 -9.15
N HIS A 54 7.76 -14.01 -9.49
CA HIS A 54 6.84 -14.56 -10.49
C HIS A 54 6.75 -13.61 -11.69
N PRO A 55 7.63 -13.75 -12.70
CA PRO A 55 7.67 -12.84 -13.84
C PRO A 55 6.31 -12.64 -14.50
N GLY A 56 5.91 -11.38 -14.65
CA GLY A 56 4.65 -10.99 -15.28
C GLY A 56 3.39 -11.13 -14.40
N ALA A 57 3.49 -11.65 -13.16
CA ALA A 57 2.33 -11.80 -12.30
C ALA A 57 1.65 -10.47 -11.95
N LEU A 58 2.44 -9.43 -11.66
CA LEU A 58 1.93 -8.08 -11.42
C LEU A 58 1.12 -7.56 -12.62
N ALA A 59 1.72 -7.61 -13.82
CA ALA A 59 1.10 -7.16 -15.06
C ALA A 59 -0.17 -7.96 -15.38
N ALA A 60 -0.15 -9.29 -15.20
CA ALA A 60 -1.31 -10.14 -15.47
C ALA A 60 -2.53 -9.77 -14.60
N HIS A 61 -2.33 -9.39 -13.34
CA HIS A 61 -3.41 -8.92 -12.48
C HIS A 61 -3.89 -7.52 -12.87
N GLN A 62 -2.97 -6.62 -13.23
CA GLN A 62 -3.29 -5.28 -13.71
C GLN A 62 -4.08 -5.32 -15.03
N ASP A 63 -3.67 -6.16 -15.98
CA ASP A 63 -4.35 -6.39 -17.26
C ASP A 63 -5.74 -7.00 -17.06
N ALA A 64 -5.92 -7.78 -15.99
CA ALA A 64 -7.23 -8.28 -15.55
C ALA A 64 -8.07 -7.24 -14.79
N GLY A 65 -7.64 -5.97 -14.76
CA GLY A 65 -8.39 -4.86 -14.18
C GLY A 65 -8.29 -4.75 -12.65
N ARG A 66 -7.32 -5.44 -12.01
CA ARG A 66 -7.14 -5.39 -10.56
C ARG A 66 -6.11 -4.34 -10.17
N LEU A 67 -6.42 -3.57 -9.13
CA LEU A 67 -5.40 -2.79 -8.43
C LEU A 67 -4.48 -3.75 -7.67
N VAL A 68 -3.17 -3.59 -7.81
CA VAL A 68 -2.19 -4.34 -7.01
C VAL A 68 -1.43 -3.34 -6.17
N LEU A 69 -1.53 -3.45 -4.85
CA LEU A 69 -0.74 -2.68 -3.89
C LEU A 69 0.45 -3.52 -3.43
N LEU A 70 1.63 -2.91 -3.38
CA LEU A 70 2.84 -3.61 -2.97
C LEU A 70 3.20 -3.34 -1.52
N ARG A 71 3.56 -4.41 -0.81
CA ARG A 71 3.93 -4.40 0.59
C ARG A 71 5.35 -4.91 0.77
N HIS A 72 6.16 -4.18 1.51
CA HIS A 72 7.47 -4.62 1.94
C HIS A 72 7.41 -5.25 3.33
N ARG A 73 8.06 -6.41 3.47
CA ARG A 73 8.22 -7.15 4.72
C ARG A 73 9.34 -8.17 4.60
N SER A 74 10.37 -8.05 5.44
CA SER A 74 11.37 -9.10 5.66
C SER A 74 11.04 -9.92 6.90
N GLY A 75 10.62 -9.24 7.98
CA GLY A 75 10.27 -9.86 9.25
C GLY A 75 9.27 -9.02 10.06
N PRO A 76 8.91 -9.48 11.27
CA PRO A 76 7.92 -8.79 12.12
C PRO A 76 8.46 -7.49 12.74
N ALA A 77 9.78 -7.27 12.70
CA ALA A 77 10.49 -6.19 13.38
C ALA A 77 11.43 -5.40 12.45
N ASP A 78 11.09 -5.26 11.17
CA ASP A 78 11.89 -4.48 10.19
C ASP A 78 12.16 -3.04 10.68
N PHE A 79 11.25 -2.51 11.50
CA PHE A 79 11.37 -1.18 12.12
C PHE A 79 12.43 -1.07 13.22
N ALA A 80 13.02 -2.18 13.71
CA ALA A 80 13.90 -2.18 14.88
C ALA A 80 15.16 -1.32 14.68
N GLY A 81 15.63 -1.15 13.44
CA GLY A 81 16.76 -0.28 13.11
C GLY A 81 16.40 1.20 12.91
N GLY A 82 15.14 1.59 13.18
CA GLY A 82 14.67 2.97 13.07
C GLY A 82 14.89 3.55 11.66
N TYR A 83 15.30 4.82 11.61
CA TYR A 83 15.45 5.58 10.37
C TYR A 83 16.31 4.89 9.30
N ASN A 84 17.49 4.39 9.68
CA ASN A 84 18.40 3.76 8.72
C ASN A 84 17.83 2.48 8.12
N ALA A 85 17.12 1.68 8.94
CA ALA A 85 16.37 0.54 8.41
C ALA A 85 15.30 1.00 7.43
N GLY A 86 14.56 2.07 7.75
CA GLY A 86 13.55 2.66 6.87
C GLY A 86 14.10 2.99 5.47
N VAL A 87 15.26 3.65 5.43
CA VAL A 87 15.93 3.98 4.16
C VAL A 87 16.31 2.72 3.38
N VAL A 88 16.88 1.71 4.04
CA VAL A 88 17.32 0.46 3.41
C VAL A 88 16.13 -0.31 2.83
N HIS A 89 15.11 -0.55 3.64
CA HIS A 89 13.91 -1.29 3.25
C HIS A 89 13.14 -0.56 2.14
N ALA A 90 13.03 0.77 2.20
CA ALA A 90 12.38 1.55 1.15
C ALA A 90 13.14 1.51 -0.18
N ARG A 91 14.48 1.53 -0.15
CA ARG A 91 15.29 1.37 -1.37
C ARG A 91 15.11 -0.02 -1.98
N ALA A 92 15.14 -1.07 -1.16
CA ALA A 92 14.93 -2.44 -1.63
C ALA A 92 13.55 -2.60 -2.31
N ALA A 93 12.49 -2.16 -1.62
CA ALA A 93 11.13 -2.17 -2.17
C ALA A 93 11.00 -1.34 -3.45
N LEU A 94 11.59 -0.14 -3.50
CA LEU A 94 11.52 0.74 -4.66
C LEU A 94 12.25 0.17 -5.88
N ILE A 95 13.46 -0.35 -5.69
CA ILE A 95 14.26 -0.94 -6.77
C ILE A 95 13.49 -2.09 -7.38
N ASP A 96 13.00 -3.02 -6.55
CA ASP A 96 12.26 -4.18 -7.01
C ASP A 96 10.94 -3.77 -7.70
N ALA A 97 10.13 -2.91 -7.07
CA ALA A 97 8.89 -2.39 -7.64
C ALA A 97 9.12 -1.74 -9.03
N ARG A 98 10.23 -1.00 -9.20
CA ARG A 98 10.58 -0.42 -10.50
C ARG A 98 10.91 -1.48 -11.56
N THR A 99 11.56 -2.58 -11.19
CA THR A 99 11.81 -3.69 -12.14
C THR A 99 10.52 -4.32 -12.64
N GLN A 100 9.47 -4.29 -11.82
CA GLN A 100 8.14 -4.80 -12.17
C GLN A 100 7.26 -3.77 -12.90
N GLY A 101 7.77 -2.57 -13.18
CA GLY A 101 6.99 -1.50 -13.81
C GLY A 101 5.89 -0.92 -12.90
N TYR A 102 6.06 -1.01 -11.58
CA TYR A 102 5.06 -0.54 -10.63
C TYR A 102 4.84 0.98 -10.75
N PRO A 103 3.57 1.46 -10.84
CA PRO A 103 3.29 2.87 -11.03
C PRO A 103 3.86 3.77 -9.92
N GLU A 104 4.52 4.86 -10.29
CA GLU A 104 5.20 5.76 -9.34
C GLU A 104 4.26 6.55 -8.41
N HIS A 105 2.98 6.65 -8.77
CA HIS A 105 1.96 7.32 -7.94
C HIS A 105 1.36 6.41 -6.86
N LEU A 106 1.49 5.08 -7.01
CA LEU A 106 0.92 4.13 -6.06
C LEU A 106 1.82 3.99 -4.83
N PRO A 107 1.23 3.79 -3.64
CA PRO A 107 1.99 3.67 -2.41
C PRO A 107 2.76 2.34 -2.34
N LEU A 108 3.74 2.32 -1.44
CA LEU A 108 4.40 1.12 -0.94
C LEU A 108 4.07 0.99 0.56
N LEU A 109 3.52 -0.16 0.94
CA LEU A 109 3.15 -0.44 2.33
C LEU A 109 4.35 -1.04 3.07
N PHE A 110 4.69 -0.51 4.23
CA PHE A 110 5.72 -1.08 5.10
C PHE A 110 5.09 -1.74 6.31
N THR A 111 5.55 -2.95 6.65
CA THR A 111 4.91 -3.75 7.70
C THR A 111 5.55 -3.52 9.07
N CYS A 112 4.74 -3.24 10.10
CA CYS A 112 5.16 -3.19 11.50
C CYS A 112 4.20 -4.06 12.34
N GLU A 113 4.59 -5.30 12.64
CA GLU A 113 3.71 -6.28 13.30
C GLU A 113 4.05 -6.52 14.78
N ALA A 114 5.30 -6.30 15.20
CA ALA A 114 5.67 -6.45 16.61
C ALA A 114 5.25 -5.22 17.42
N ARG A 115 4.74 -5.45 18.65
CA ARG A 115 4.45 -4.37 19.62
C ARG A 115 5.71 -3.54 19.84
N PRO A 116 5.74 -2.26 19.46
CA PRO A 116 6.95 -1.48 19.49
C PRO A 116 7.25 -1.03 20.92
N ARG A 117 8.53 -1.10 21.32
CA ARG A 117 9.05 -0.32 22.46
C ARG A 117 9.53 1.07 22.02
N SER A 118 9.93 1.19 20.74
CA SER A 118 10.32 2.42 20.02
C SER A 118 10.57 2.05 18.54
N GLY A 119 10.58 3.02 17.61
CA GLY A 119 11.16 2.81 16.26
C GLY A 119 10.24 2.88 15.04
N PRO A 120 8.93 2.54 15.08
CA PRO A 120 8.09 2.56 13.87
C PRO A 120 8.00 3.92 13.18
N VAL A 121 7.89 5.01 13.95
CA VAL A 121 7.80 6.37 13.41
C VAL A 121 9.11 6.77 12.72
N ASP A 122 10.26 6.54 13.35
CA ASP A 122 11.56 6.85 12.74
C ASP A 122 11.84 5.98 11.52
N TYR A 123 11.45 4.71 11.57
CA TYR A 123 11.50 3.81 10.42
C TYR A 123 10.67 4.33 9.23
N LEU A 124 9.43 4.77 9.48
CA LEU A 124 8.59 5.37 8.43
C LEU A 124 9.16 6.70 7.92
N ARG A 125 9.75 7.53 8.79
CA ARG A 125 10.47 8.75 8.39
C ARG A 125 11.66 8.43 7.47
N GLY A 126 12.40 7.36 7.77
CA GLY A 126 13.47 6.86 6.91
C GLY A 126 12.97 6.39 5.56
N ALA A 127 11.85 5.66 5.53
CA ALA A 127 11.21 5.26 4.29
C ALA A 127 10.69 6.45 3.47
N ALA A 128 10.05 7.42 4.13
CA ALA A 128 9.56 8.66 3.54
C ALA A 128 10.69 9.55 2.99
N ALA A 129 11.90 9.50 3.56
CA ALA A 129 13.06 10.18 2.98
C ALA A 129 13.47 9.63 1.60
N VAL A 130 13.05 8.40 1.26
CA VAL A 130 13.30 7.78 -0.05
C VAL A 130 12.11 7.95 -1.00
N LEU A 131 10.88 7.80 -0.48
CA LEU A 131 9.66 7.70 -1.30
C LEU A 131 8.79 8.95 -1.31
N GLY A 132 9.00 9.87 -0.35
CA GLY A 132 8.02 10.87 0.04
C GLY A 132 6.95 10.28 0.96
N VAL A 133 6.44 11.10 1.90
CA VAL A 133 5.45 10.65 2.89
C VAL A 133 4.16 10.13 2.25
N GLU A 134 3.70 10.75 1.17
CA GLU A 134 2.45 10.38 0.47
C GLU A 134 2.49 8.94 -0.07
N ARG A 135 3.68 8.48 -0.47
CA ARG A 135 3.87 7.15 -1.05
C ARG A 135 4.28 6.10 -0.01
N THR A 136 4.66 6.52 1.19
CA THR A 136 4.98 5.64 2.32
C THR A 136 3.69 5.33 3.08
N TRP A 137 3.21 4.10 2.98
CA TRP A 137 2.05 3.63 3.75
C TRP A 137 2.48 2.65 4.83
N LEU A 138 1.70 2.52 5.90
CA LEU A 138 1.96 1.60 7.01
C LEU A 138 0.92 0.47 7.02
N ALA A 139 1.38 -0.78 7.11
CA ALA A 139 0.58 -1.91 7.51
C ALA A 139 0.97 -2.34 8.94
N GLY A 140 0.06 -2.25 9.92
CA GLY A 140 0.43 -2.55 11.31
C GLY A 140 -0.74 -2.87 12.24
N GLN A 141 -0.41 -3.19 13.48
CA GLN A 141 -1.39 -3.30 14.57
C GLN A 141 -1.94 -1.92 14.94
N ARG A 142 -3.10 -1.91 15.61
CA ARG A 142 -3.86 -0.69 15.93
C ARG A 142 -3.02 0.36 16.65
N ASP A 143 -2.28 -0.02 17.67
CA ASP A 143 -1.42 0.88 18.45
C ASP A 143 -0.35 1.57 17.58
N VAL A 144 0.29 0.82 16.69
CA VAL A 144 1.33 1.34 15.79
C VAL A 144 0.74 2.24 14.71
N VAL A 145 -0.36 1.81 14.10
CA VAL A 145 -1.09 2.61 13.11
C VAL A 145 -1.57 3.90 13.75
N HIS A 146 -2.07 3.82 14.99
CA HIS A 146 -2.55 4.95 15.77
C HIS A 146 -1.49 6.02 15.94
N LEU A 147 -0.36 5.63 16.54
CA LEU A 147 0.81 6.46 16.71
C LEU A 147 1.31 7.08 15.38
N ALA A 148 1.39 6.29 14.31
CA ALA A 148 1.94 6.77 13.04
C ALA A 148 1.05 7.81 12.33
N GLN A 149 -0.27 7.74 12.47
CA GLN A 149 -1.15 8.79 11.94
C GLN A 149 -1.08 10.06 12.79
N ASP A 150 -1.03 9.94 14.12
CA ASP A 150 -0.96 11.08 15.02
C ASP A 150 0.33 11.90 14.74
N GLU A 151 1.41 11.20 14.40
CA GLU A 151 2.71 11.78 14.02
C GLU A 151 2.82 12.19 12.53
N GLY A 152 1.80 11.90 11.70
CA GLY A 152 1.85 12.16 10.26
C GLY A 152 2.99 11.42 9.53
N ALA A 153 3.38 10.24 10.02
CA ALA A 153 4.57 9.52 9.55
C ALA A 153 4.34 8.73 8.24
N ALA A 154 3.10 8.59 7.78
CA ALA A 154 2.72 7.86 6.58
C ALA A 154 1.53 8.53 5.87
N GLY A 155 1.43 8.37 4.55
CA GLY A 155 0.32 8.90 3.74
C GLY A 155 -0.97 8.08 3.81
N GLY A 156 -0.90 6.83 4.28
CA GLY A 156 -2.05 5.94 4.41
C GLY A 156 -1.76 4.69 5.22
N PHE A 157 -2.83 3.97 5.58
CA PHE A 157 -2.78 2.94 6.62
C PHE A 157 -3.60 1.69 6.26
N LEU A 158 -3.02 0.54 6.59
CA LEU A 158 -3.66 -0.78 6.64
C LEU A 158 -3.62 -1.31 8.08
N LEU A 159 -4.81 -1.55 8.65
CA LEU A 159 -4.97 -2.16 9.96
C LEU A 159 -4.92 -3.69 9.86
N LEU A 160 -3.96 -4.34 10.54
CA LEU A 160 -3.75 -5.78 10.43
C LEU A 160 -4.55 -6.59 11.48
N ASP A 161 -4.81 -6.06 12.65
CA ASP A 161 -5.60 -6.74 13.70
C ASP A 161 -7.13 -6.59 13.52
N GLY A 162 -7.54 -5.79 12.54
CA GLY A 162 -8.94 -5.60 12.17
C GLY A 162 -9.75 -4.78 13.18
N GLY A 163 -11.08 -4.90 13.09
CA GLY A 163 -12.03 -4.08 13.84
C GLY A 163 -12.31 -2.74 13.16
N ASP A 164 -13.07 -1.88 13.84
CA ASP A 164 -13.53 -0.63 13.25
C ASP A 164 -12.37 0.33 13.02
N PRO A 165 -12.10 0.73 11.76
CA PRO A 165 -11.07 1.72 11.47
C PRO A 165 -11.50 3.07 12.04
N ARG A 166 -10.57 3.79 12.67
CA ARG A 166 -10.76 5.24 12.87
C ARG A 166 -10.72 5.96 11.51
N GLU A 167 -11.22 7.19 11.51
CA GLU A 167 -11.17 8.06 10.34
C GLU A 167 -9.75 8.18 9.75
N GLY A 168 -9.65 8.16 8.42
CA GLY A 168 -8.38 8.23 7.70
C GLY A 168 -7.61 6.91 7.57
N ILE A 169 -8.12 5.78 8.07
CA ILE A 169 -7.58 4.45 7.74
C ILE A 169 -8.23 3.94 6.45
N ALA A 170 -7.43 3.73 5.41
CA ALA A 170 -7.90 3.34 4.09
C ALA A 170 -8.24 1.85 3.98
N LEU A 171 -7.51 0.98 4.69
CA LEU A 171 -7.62 -0.47 4.56
C LEU A 171 -7.68 -1.16 5.93
N SER A 172 -8.43 -2.25 6.05
CA SER A 172 -8.38 -3.12 7.23
C SER A 172 -8.48 -4.59 6.84
N ARG A 173 -7.66 -5.44 7.46
CA ARG A 173 -7.87 -6.88 7.39
C ARG A 173 -9.13 -7.25 8.17
N ARG A 174 -10.00 -8.05 7.56
CA ARG A 174 -11.21 -8.54 8.24
C ARG A 174 -10.84 -9.62 9.27
N PRO A 175 -11.25 -9.51 10.55
CA PRO A 175 -10.86 -10.43 11.62
C PRO A 175 -11.11 -11.92 11.32
N ASP A 176 -12.25 -12.26 10.72
CA ASP A 176 -12.63 -13.64 10.35
C ASP A 176 -12.50 -13.92 8.85
N GLY A 177 -11.90 -12.99 8.09
CA GLY A 177 -11.93 -12.99 6.64
C GLY A 177 -10.81 -13.83 6.02
N HIS A 178 -10.76 -15.13 6.26
CA HIS A 178 -9.92 -16.01 5.44
C HIS A 178 -10.74 -16.64 4.32
N ILE A 179 -10.25 -16.53 3.09
CA ILE A 179 -10.86 -17.15 1.91
C ILE A 179 -9.85 -18.01 1.16
N TYR A 180 -10.34 -18.84 0.24
CA TYR A 180 -9.53 -19.87 -0.43
C TYR A 180 -9.65 -19.87 -1.98
N PRO A 181 -9.49 -18.72 -2.67
CA PRO A 181 -9.41 -18.70 -4.13
C PRO A 181 -8.26 -19.61 -4.58
N GLY A 182 -8.47 -20.46 -5.60
CA GLY A 182 -7.45 -21.41 -6.05
C GLY A 182 -6.90 -22.36 -4.97
N ARG A 183 -7.65 -22.58 -3.87
CA ARG A 183 -7.19 -23.32 -2.68
C ARG A 183 -6.01 -22.66 -1.95
N VAL A 184 -5.78 -21.37 -2.16
CA VAL A 184 -4.75 -20.58 -1.46
C VAL A 184 -5.41 -19.80 -0.35
N ARG A 185 -4.92 -19.97 0.89
CA ARG A 185 -5.36 -19.13 2.01
C ARG A 185 -5.00 -17.67 1.72
N ALA A 186 -6.01 -16.82 1.70
CA ALA A 186 -5.88 -15.39 1.52
C ALA A 186 -6.63 -14.65 2.63
N ASP A 187 -6.03 -13.57 3.13
CA ASP A 187 -6.64 -12.63 4.07
C ASP A 187 -7.48 -11.62 3.28
N LEU A 188 -8.75 -11.51 3.61
CA LEU A 188 -9.69 -10.55 3.04
C LEU A 188 -9.42 -9.16 3.64
N ILE A 189 -9.31 -8.17 2.75
CA ILE A 189 -9.03 -6.79 3.08
C ILE A 189 -10.23 -5.94 2.65
N ASP A 190 -10.75 -5.14 3.57
CA ASP A 190 -11.79 -4.16 3.30
C ASP A 190 -11.13 -2.80 2.98
N CYS A 191 -11.62 -2.13 1.95
CA CYS A 191 -11.22 -0.79 1.57
C CYS A 191 -12.31 0.22 1.93
N HIS A 192 -11.94 1.21 2.73
CA HIS A 192 -12.82 2.25 3.30
C HIS A 192 -12.80 3.55 2.52
N VAL A 193 -12.05 3.58 1.42
CA VAL A 193 -11.97 4.71 0.48
C VAL A 193 -12.32 4.22 -0.93
N PRO A 194 -12.82 5.09 -1.81
CA PRO A 194 -13.00 4.73 -3.21
C PRO A 194 -11.66 4.30 -3.83
N LEU A 195 -11.67 3.24 -4.65
CA LEU A 195 -10.44 2.78 -5.32
C LEU A 195 -9.85 3.83 -6.26
N SER A 196 -10.65 4.81 -6.69
CA SER A 196 -10.19 5.94 -7.48
C SER A 196 -9.15 6.82 -6.77
N VAL A 197 -9.00 6.72 -5.44
CA VAL A 197 -7.88 7.35 -4.70
C VAL A 197 -6.52 6.83 -5.17
N PHE A 198 -6.48 5.62 -5.74
CA PHE A 198 -5.27 5.02 -6.28
C PHE A 198 -5.04 5.38 -7.76
N ASP A 199 -5.94 6.12 -8.41
CA ASP A 199 -5.77 6.55 -9.79
C ASP A 199 -4.83 7.77 -9.89
N ARG A 200 -4.10 7.91 -11.01
CA ARG A 200 -3.17 9.05 -11.25
C ARG A 200 -3.80 10.43 -11.07
N GLY A 201 -5.11 10.58 -11.31
CA GLY A 201 -5.80 11.88 -11.34
C GLY A 201 -6.08 12.47 -9.96
N THR A 202 -6.39 11.61 -8.97
CA THR A 202 -6.84 12.00 -7.63
C THR A 202 -5.70 12.36 -6.69
N VAL A 203 -4.49 11.80 -6.87
CA VAL A 203 -3.32 12.14 -6.03
C VAL A 203 -2.92 13.61 -6.19
N LEU A 204 -2.96 14.15 -7.42
CA LEU A 204 -2.70 15.57 -7.68
C LEU A 204 -3.81 16.47 -7.09
N GLU A 205 -5.06 16.02 -7.15
CA GLU A 205 -6.21 16.73 -6.58
C GLU A 205 -6.22 16.68 -5.04
N GLN A 206 -5.73 15.60 -4.43
CA GLN A 206 -5.53 15.51 -2.98
C GLN A 206 -4.36 16.37 -2.50
N LEU A 207 -3.26 16.43 -3.27
CA LEU A 207 -2.17 17.38 -3.00
C LEU A 207 -2.65 18.83 -3.14
N ALA A 208 -3.47 19.10 -4.16
CA ALA A 208 -4.10 20.39 -4.41
C ALA A 208 -5.01 20.80 -3.23
N ALA A 209 -5.88 19.90 -2.78
CA ALA A 209 -6.77 20.11 -1.64
C ALA A 209 -6.00 20.32 -0.32
N ARG A 210 -4.91 19.58 -0.10
CA ARG A 210 -4.04 19.75 1.09
C ARG A 210 -3.28 21.07 1.10
N LEU A 211 -2.96 21.61 -0.07
CA LEU A 211 -2.17 22.84 -0.22
C LEU A 211 -3.03 24.08 -0.53
N ASP A 212 -4.37 23.93 -0.60
CA ASP A 212 -5.31 24.93 -1.08
C ASP A 212 -4.92 25.54 -2.44
N LEU A 213 -4.33 24.70 -3.31
CA LEU A 213 -3.88 25.08 -4.65
C LEU A 213 -4.88 24.62 -5.69
N SER A 214 -5.06 25.41 -6.75
CA SER A 214 -5.71 24.91 -7.96
C SER A 214 -4.84 23.83 -8.62
N ARG A 215 -5.44 23.00 -9.49
CA ARG A 215 -4.70 21.97 -10.25
C ARG A 215 -3.54 22.55 -11.06
N GLU A 216 -3.70 23.75 -11.60
CA GLU A 216 -2.64 24.52 -12.27
C GLU A 216 -1.57 24.99 -11.28
N GLY A 217 -1.96 25.42 -10.08
CA GLY A 217 -1.05 25.80 -8.99
C GLY A 217 -0.14 24.67 -8.51
N VAL A 218 -0.64 23.42 -8.47
CA VAL A 218 0.18 22.24 -8.14
C VAL A 218 1.21 21.95 -9.24
N HIS A 219 0.81 22.06 -10.51
CA HIS A 219 1.73 21.83 -11.63
C HIS A 219 2.88 22.85 -11.63
N GLU A 220 2.57 24.13 -11.42
CA GLU A 220 3.56 25.20 -11.28
C GLU A 220 4.47 25.02 -10.07
N ALA A 221 3.93 24.60 -8.92
CA ALA A 221 4.73 24.32 -7.73
C ALA A 221 5.73 23.18 -7.95
N LEU A 222 5.30 22.10 -8.63
CA LEU A 222 6.14 20.98 -8.99
C LEU A 222 7.23 21.36 -10.00
N LEU A 223 6.90 22.20 -11.00
CA LEU A 223 7.88 22.71 -11.96
C LEU A 223 8.93 23.59 -11.27
N ARG A 224 8.53 24.45 -10.33
CA ARG A 224 9.45 25.28 -9.54
C ARG A 224 10.33 24.47 -8.61
N ALA A 225 9.79 23.46 -7.92
CA ALA A 225 10.57 22.57 -7.07
C ALA A 225 11.61 21.78 -7.89
N ARG A 226 11.24 21.34 -9.10
CA ARG A 226 12.16 20.63 -10.02
C ARG A 226 13.23 21.55 -10.62
N ALA A 227 12.91 22.82 -10.87
CA ALA A 227 13.88 23.82 -11.29
C ALA A 227 14.85 24.20 -10.15
N GLY A 228 14.35 24.34 -8.92
CA GLY A 228 15.16 24.60 -7.73
C GLY A 228 16.11 23.45 -7.39
N ALA A 229 15.66 22.20 -7.49
CA ALA A 229 16.49 21.01 -7.28
C ALA A 229 17.62 20.86 -8.31
N ARG A 230 17.46 21.43 -9.52
CA ARG A 230 18.49 21.47 -10.57
C ARG A 230 19.47 22.64 -10.42
N ALA A 231 19.10 23.69 -9.69
CA ALA A 231 19.97 24.84 -9.43
C ALA A 231 20.91 24.64 -8.23
N CYS A 232 20.65 23.61 -7.41
CA CYS A 232 21.46 23.25 -6.24
C CYS A 232 22.28 21.95 -6.42
N ALA A 233 22.34 21.41 -7.65
CA ALA A 233 23.18 20.27 -8.04
C ALA A 233 24.30 20.75 -8.97
#